data_AF-A0A1S3IQN1-F1
#
_entry.id   AF-A0A1S3IQN1-F1
#
_cell.length_a   1.000
_cell.length_b   1.000
_cell.length_c   1.000
_cell.angle_alpha   90.00
_cell.angle_beta   90.00
_cell.angle_gamma   90.00
#
_symmetry.space_group_name_H-M   'P 1'
#
loop_
_entity.id
_entity.type
_entity.pdbx_description
1 polymer ?
#
loop_
_entity_poly.entity_id
_entity_poly.type
_entity_poly.pdbx_seq_one_letter_code
_entity_poly.pdbx_strand_id
1 'polypeptide(L)'
;MEGALSCSKDLWVLSRYLSYAKHNASIFPVSDSNNAILAVGSSPFGRKLAWDWIQAQWNSTDRVLGNRKELIGGILDGFWTKVDFQEVYSFRHKFGSAMDDYTRAALNEMLELMKANARWVTNNEEEVRHWLKTRVLQRSDAAH
;
A
#
# COMPACT_ATOMS: atom_id res chain seq x y z
N MET A 1 -4.42 -6.97 -20.57
CA MET A 1 -3.97 -8.23 -19.92
C MET A 1 -3.52 -8.01 -18.46
N GLU A 2 -3.76 -6.83 -17.85
CA GLU A 2 -3.13 -6.43 -16.57
C GLU A 2 -3.90 -6.90 -15.32
N GLY A 3 -5.23 -7.09 -15.41
CA GLY A 3 -6.04 -7.54 -14.27
C GLY A 3 -5.90 -9.03 -13.91
N ALA A 4 -5.39 -9.88 -14.83
CA ALA A 4 -5.25 -11.31 -14.57
C ALA A 4 -3.97 -11.64 -13.76
N LEU A 5 -2.93 -10.79 -13.82
CA LEU A 5 -1.67 -11.01 -13.10
C LEU A 5 -1.68 -10.47 -11.67
N SER A 6 -2.46 -9.43 -11.34
CA SER A 6 -2.56 -8.93 -9.96
C SER A 6 -3.33 -9.87 -9.03
N CYS A 7 -4.17 -10.77 -9.60
CA CYS A 7 -4.86 -11.83 -8.87
C CYS A 7 -4.01 -13.11 -8.71
N SER A 8 -2.81 -13.18 -9.30
CA SER A 8 -1.93 -14.34 -9.16
C SER A 8 -1.33 -14.38 -7.75
N LYS A 9 -1.58 -15.47 -7.03
CA LYS A 9 -1.09 -15.75 -5.67
C LYS A 9 0.40 -16.12 -5.61
N ASP A 10 1.12 -16.10 -6.74
CA ASP A 10 2.51 -16.55 -6.80
C ASP A 10 3.49 -15.42 -6.45
N LEU A 11 3.62 -15.17 -5.14
CA LEU A 11 4.66 -14.33 -4.51
C LEU A 11 6.07 -14.56 -5.09
N TRP A 12 6.37 -15.78 -5.53
CA TRP A 12 7.63 -16.13 -6.19
C TRP A 12 7.80 -15.43 -7.54
N VAL A 13 6.81 -15.48 -8.43
CA VAL A 13 6.90 -14.84 -9.76
C VAL A 13 7.04 -13.33 -9.59
N LEU A 14 6.31 -12.76 -8.62
CA LEU A 14 6.35 -11.35 -8.27
C LEU A 14 7.71 -10.93 -7.68
N SER A 15 8.28 -11.72 -6.76
CA SER A 15 9.62 -11.52 -6.20
C SER A 15 10.73 -11.62 -7.26
N ARG A 16 10.59 -12.54 -8.21
CA ARG A 16 11.49 -12.68 -9.35
C ARG A 16 11.40 -11.47 -10.28
N TYR A 17 10.21 -10.91 -10.49
CA TYR A 17 10.01 -9.69 -11.28
C TYR A 17 10.63 -8.45 -10.62
N LEU A 18 10.44 -8.28 -9.30
CA LEU A 18 11.11 -7.25 -8.50
C LEU A 18 12.64 -7.37 -8.55
N SER A 19 13.16 -8.61 -8.62
CA SER A 19 14.59 -8.86 -8.78
C SER A 19 15.09 -8.45 -10.18
N TYR A 20 14.30 -8.65 -11.24
CA TYR A 20 14.66 -8.21 -12.59
C TYR A 20 14.66 -6.69 -12.74
N ALA A 21 13.71 -5.99 -12.13
CA ALA A 21 13.68 -4.52 -12.09
C ALA A 21 14.99 -3.94 -11.51
N LYS A 22 15.58 -4.61 -10.51
CA LYS A 22 16.87 -4.22 -9.91
C LYS A 22 18.07 -4.50 -10.82
N HIS A 23 18.09 -5.66 -11.49
CA HIS A 23 19.29 -6.14 -12.20
C HIS A 23 19.38 -5.71 -13.67
N ASN A 24 18.27 -5.34 -14.32
CA ASN A 24 18.21 -5.03 -15.75
C ASN A 24 17.57 -3.65 -16.04
N ALA A 25 17.90 -2.63 -15.24
CA ALA A 25 17.37 -1.26 -15.40
C ALA A 25 17.70 -0.58 -16.76
N SER A 26 18.60 -1.18 -17.57
CA SER A 26 18.90 -0.72 -18.94
C SER A 26 17.96 -1.33 -20.00
N ILE A 27 17.26 -2.42 -19.68
CA ILE A 27 16.39 -3.17 -20.59
C ILE A 27 14.92 -2.99 -20.20
N PHE A 28 14.64 -2.73 -18.92
CA PHE A 28 13.30 -2.57 -18.39
C PHE A 28 12.95 -1.09 -18.15
N PRO A 29 11.85 -0.58 -18.73
CA PRO A 29 11.37 0.77 -18.44
C PRO A 29 11.08 0.98 -16.95
N VAL A 30 11.39 2.18 -16.46
CA VAL A 30 11.09 2.58 -15.07
C VAL A 30 9.58 2.54 -14.79
N SER A 31 8.75 2.88 -15.79
CA SER A 31 7.28 2.76 -15.74
C SER A 31 6.82 1.34 -15.44
N ASP A 32 7.47 0.34 -16.04
CA ASP A 32 7.06 -1.05 -15.92
C ASP A 32 7.44 -1.61 -14.55
N SER A 33 8.58 -1.16 -14.02
CA SER A 33 8.98 -1.42 -12.63
C SER A 33 7.96 -0.83 -11.64
N ASN A 34 7.55 0.43 -11.84
CA ASN A 34 6.52 1.08 -11.03
C ASN A 34 5.18 0.32 -11.08
N ASN A 35 4.71 -0.03 -12.28
CA ASN A 35 3.47 -0.77 -12.48
C ASN A 35 3.51 -2.14 -11.80
N ALA A 36 4.65 -2.84 -11.87
CA ALA A 36 4.82 -4.11 -11.19
C ALA A 36 4.73 -3.97 -9.67
N ILE A 37 5.39 -2.95 -9.09
CA ILE A 37 5.33 -2.68 -7.66
C ILE A 37 3.90 -2.37 -7.22
N LEU A 38 3.17 -1.54 -7.97
CA LEU A 38 1.76 -1.21 -7.70
C LEU A 38 0.86 -2.44 -7.81
N ALA A 39 1.08 -3.29 -8.82
CA ALA A 39 0.34 -4.53 -8.99
C ALA A 39 0.54 -5.47 -7.80
N VAL A 40 1.77 -5.60 -7.29
CA VAL A 40 2.05 -6.36 -6.05
C VAL A 40 1.37 -5.69 -4.84
N GLY A 41 1.46 -4.36 -4.75
CA GLY A 41 0.87 -3.54 -3.70
C GLY A 41 -0.65 -3.63 -3.58
N SER A 42 -1.32 -3.94 -4.69
CA SER A 42 -2.78 -4.05 -4.76
C SER A 42 -3.34 -5.25 -3.96
N SER A 43 -2.56 -6.33 -3.82
CA SER A 43 -2.95 -7.51 -3.06
C SER A 43 -2.67 -7.33 -1.56
N PRO A 44 -3.57 -7.72 -0.64
CA PRO A 44 -3.32 -7.67 0.80
C PRO A 44 -2.03 -8.39 1.23
N PHE A 45 -1.70 -9.50 0.55
CA PHE A 45 -0.49 -10.29 0.84
C PHE A 45 0.77 -9.67 0.22
N GLY A 46 0.65 -9.03 -0.95
CA GLY A 46 1.78 -8.41 -1.64
C GLY A 46 2.09 -7.00 -1.13
N ARG A 47 1.12 -6.32 -0.52
CA ARG A 47 1.24 -4.94 -0.03
C ARG A 47 2.40 -4.74 0.93
N LYS A 48 2.49 -5.58 1.96
CA LYS A 48 3.58 -5.48 2.94
C LYS A 48 4.94 -5.72 2.28
N LEU A 49 5.02 -6.72 1.39
CA LEU A 49 6.24 -7.03 0.63
C LEU A 49 6.67 -5.86 -0.27
N ALA A 50 5.73 -5.25 -0.98
CA ALA A 50 5.99 -4.08 -1.84
C ALA A 50 6.49 -2.89 -1.01
N TRP A 51 5.88 -2.64 0.14
CA TRP A 51 6.27 -1.56 1.04
C TRP A 51 7.66 -1.78 1.64
N ASP A 52 7.96 -2.99 2.13
CA ASP A 52 9.28 -3.34 2.65
C ASP A 52 10.37 -3.18 1.56
N TRP A 53 10.05 -3.55 0.32
CA TRP A 53 10.95 -3.37 -0.82
C TRP A 53 11.22 -1.88 -1.11
N ILE A 54 10.19 -1.03 -1.10
CA ILE A 54 10.36 0.42 -1.28
C ILE A 54 11.25 1.00 -0.18
N GLN A 55 11.04 0.62 1.08
CA GLN A 55 11.88 1.09 2.17
C GLN A 55 13.35 0.69 1.98
N ALA A 56 13.58 -0.55 1.55
CA ALA A 56 14.92 -1.06 1.28
C ALA A 56 15.60 -0.35 0.11
N GLN A 57 14.83 0.05 -0.91
CA GLN A 57 15.33 0.74 -2.09
C GLN A 57 15.22 2.26 -2.01
N TRP A 58 14.79 2.84 -0.88
CA TRP A 58 14.46 4.27 -0.84
C TRP A 58 15.59 5.19 -1.29
N ASN A 59 16.83 4.86 -0.95
CA ASN A 59 18.01 5.65 -1.33
C ASN A 59 18.56 5.31 -2.72
N SER A 60 17.87 4.47 -3.50
CA SER A 60 18.27 4.12 -4.86
C SER A 60 17.96 5.24 -5.85
N THR A 61 18.57 5.15 -7.04
CA THR A 61 18.36 6.10 -8.14
C THR A 61 16.91 6.07 -8.64
N ASP A 62 16.45 7.14 -9.27
CA ASP A 62 15.10 7.20 -9.88
C ASP A 62 14.90 6.19 -11.01
N ARG A 63 15.96 5.55 -11.49
CA ARG A 63 15.87 4.38 -12.38
C ARG A 63 15.28 3.13 -11.71
N VAL A 64 15.32 3.05 -10.39
CA VAL A 64 14.81 1.94 -9.57
C VAL A 64 13.50 2.32 -8.89
N LEU A 65 13.39 3.57 -8.42
CA LEU A 65 12.18 4.16 -7.87
C LEU A 65 11.82 5.43 -8.66
N GLY A 66 11.11 5.28 -9.76
CA GLY A 66 10.76 6.40 -10.65
C GLY A 66 9.79 7.38 -10.00
N ASN A 67 8.50 7.10 -10.12
CA ASN A 67 7.46 7.94 -9.55
C ASN A 67 7.15 7.54 -8.10
N ARG A 68 7.95 8.04 -7.16
CA ARG A 68 7.83 7.74 -5.72
C ARG A 68 6.51 8.19 -5.13
N LYS A 69 5.97 9.33 -5.57
CA LYS A 69 4.66 9.83 -5.14
C LYS A 69 3.55 8.83 -5.44
N GLU A 70 3.51 8.33 -6.67
CA GLU A 70 2.51 7.34 -7.10
C GLU A 70 2.65 6.02 -6.34
N LEU A 71 3.89 5.55 -6.12
CA LEU A 71 4.15 4.36 -5.32
C LEU A 71 3.66 4.50 -3.87
N ILE A 72 3.97 5.63 -3.23
CA ILE A 72 3.49 5.92 -1.86
C ILE A 72 1.96 5.92 -1.83
N GLY A 73 1.31 6.63 -2.76
CA GLY A 73 -0.15 6.72 -2.80
C GLY A 73 -0.80 5.34 -2.99
N GLY A 74 -0.36 4.59 -4.01
CA GLY A 74 -0.98 3.31 -4.35
C GLY A 74 -0.76 2.19 -3.32
N ILE A 75 0.38 2.19 -2.63
CA ILE A 75 0.66 1.14 -1.63
C ILE A 75 0.03 1.49 -0.28
N LEU A 76 0.13 2.75 0.14
CA LEU A 76 -0.36 3.16 1.46
C LEU A 76 -1.88 3.33 1.53
N ASP A 77 -2.60 3.40 0.41
CA ASP A 77 -4.08 3.34 0.38
C ASP A 77 -4.65 2.06 1.03
N GLY A 78 -3.78 1.08 1.26
CA GLY A 78 -4.12 -0.14 1.94
C GLY A 78 -3.81 -0.22 3.43
N PHE A 79 -3.29 0.85 4.02
CA PHE A 79 -2.72 0.87 5.36
C PHE A 79 -3.64 1.65 6.30
N TRP A 80 -4.23 0.97 7.28
CA TRP A 80 -5.32 1.56 8.09
C TRP A 80 -5.25 1.21 9.57
N THR A 81 -4.28 0.40 9.99
CA THR A 81 -4.12 -0.02 11.39
C THR A 81 -3.19 0.93 12.17
N LYS A 82 -3.17 0.78 13.50
CA LYS A 82 -2.22 1.52 14.34
C LYS A 82 -0.76 1.15 14.04
N VAL A 83 -0.50 -0.12 13.71
CA VAL A 83 0.84 -0.61 13.38
C VAL A 83 1.31 0.02 12.07
N ASP A 84 0.43 0.04 11.07
CA ASP A 84 0.66 0.70 9.79
C ASP A 84 1.03 2.18 9.96
N PHE A 85 0.27 2.90 10.78
CA PHE A 85 0.55 4.31 11.07
C PHE A 85 1.96 4.51 11.64
N GLN A 86 2.36 3.70 12.63
CA GLN A 86 3.69 3.81 13.23
C GLN A 86 4.79 3.54 12.20
N GLU A 87 4.58 2.56 11.33
CA GLU A 87 5.53 2.22 10.28
C GLU A 87 5.72 3.38 9.29
N VAL A 88 4.63 3.95 8.77
CA VAL A 88 4.67 5.09 7.85
C VAL A 88 5.24 6.33 8.54
N TYR A 89 4.93 6.54 9.81
CA TYR A 89 5.45 7.65 10.61
C TYR A 89 6.96 7.53 10.84
N SER A 90 7.46 6.34 11.18
CA SER A 90 8.89 6.07 11.29
C SER A 90 9.62 6.24 9.96
N PHE A 91 9.01 5.80 8.86
CA PHE A 91 9.54 5.98 7.51
C PHE A 91 9.69 7.47 7.15
N ARG A 92 8.65 8.28 7.42
CA ARG A 92 8.70 9.74 7.26
C ARG A 92 9.81 10.37 8.07
N HIS A 93 9.99 9.98 9.33
CA HIS A 93 11.07 10.52 10.17
C HIS A 93 12.45 10.17 9.64
N LYS A 94 12.63 8.95 9.16
CA LYS A 94 13.91 8.47 8.66
C LYS A 94 14.33 9.11 7.34
N PHE A 95 13.38 9.32 6.43
CA PHE A 95 13.70 9.70 5.05
C PHE A 95 13.11 11.05 4.60
N GLY A 96 12.20 11.63 5.38
CA GLY A 96 11.38 12.79 4.99
C GLY A 96 12.17 14.01 4.55
N SER A 97 13.32 14.27 5.16
CA SER A 97 14.19 15.41 4.82
C SER A 97 14.85 15.27 3.44
N ALA A 98 15.09 14.04 2.99
CA ALA A 98 15.69 13.74 1.70
C ALA A 98 14.65 13.56 0.56
N MET A 99 13.36 13.55 0.87
CA MET A 99 12.30 13.43 -0.13
C MET A 99 12.10 14.76 -0.86
N ASP A 100 11.72 14.71 -2.13
CA ASP A 100 11.17 15.87 -2.83
C ASP A 100 9.85 16.32 -2.18
N ASP A 101 9.48 17.59 -2.39
CA ASP A 101 8.33 18.20 -1.72
C ASP A 101 7.00 17.53 -2.09
N TYR A 102 6.85 17.03 -3.33
CA TYR A 102 5.62 16.37 -3.77
C TYR A 102 5.43 15.01 -3.11
N THR A 103 6.49 14.20 -3.05
CA THR A 103 6.49 12.91 -2.37
C THR A 103 6.27 13.09 -0.86
N ARG A 104 6.91 14.08 -0.25
CA ARG A 104 6.73 14.40 1.17
C ARG A 104 5.29 14.84 1.47
N ALA A 105 4.69 15.65 0.58
CA ALA A 105 3.30 16.08 0.72
C ALA A 105 2.32 14.90 0.67
N ALA A 106 2.48 13.98 -0.31
CA ALA A 106 1.64 12.79 -0.41
C ALA A 106 1.75 11.88 0.82
N LEU A 107 2.97 11.71 1.37
CA LEU A 107 3.17 10.95 2.60
C LEU A 107 2.50 11.60 3.82
N ASN A 108 2.57 12.94 3.92
CA ASN A 108 1.89 13.68 4.98
C ASN A 108 0.37 13.55 4.87
N GLU A 109 -0.18 13.68 3.67
CA GLU A 109 -1.61 13.53 3.40
C GLU A 109 -2.10 12.15 3.85
N MET A 110 -1.37 11.09 3.51
CA MET A 110 -1.70 9.73 3.92
C MET A 110 -1.68 9.57 5.44
N LEU A 111 -0.69 10.14 6.15
CA LEU A 111 -0.65 10.10 7.61
C LEU A 111 -1.84 10.83 8.25
N GLU A 112 -2.32 11.92 7.65
CA GLU A 112 -3.52 12.62 8.13
C GLU A 112 -4.79 11.81 7.86
N LEU A 113 -4.90 11.15 6.71
CA LEU A 113 -5.99 10.23 6.39
C LEU A 113 -6.03 9.06 7.38
N MET A 114 -4.89 8.45 7.70
CA MET A 114 -4.80 7.39 8.71
C MET A 114 -5.28 7.84 10.09
N LYS A 115 -4.88 9.05 10.53
CA LYS A 115 -5.36 9.63 11.79
C LYS A 115 -6.87 9.87 11.77
N ALA A 116 -7.39 10.38 10.65
CA ALA A 116 -8.83 10.60 10.48
C ALA A 116 -9.59 9.27 10.53
N ASN A 117 -9.10 8.24 9.84
CA ASN A 117 -9.67 6.90 9.86
C ASN A 117 -9.66 6.30 11.27
N ALA A 118 -8.55 6.40 11.99
CA ALA A 118 -8.46 5.91 13.37
C ALA A 118 -9.48 6.58 14.31
N ARG A 119 -9.71 7.90 14.16
CA ARG A 119 -10.77 8.61 14.91
C ARG A 119 -12.15 8.13 14.51
N TRP A 120 -12.40 7.96 13.22
CA TRP A 120 -13.69 7.47 12.73
C TRP A 120 -13.99 6.06 13.27
N VAL A 121 -13.04 5.13 13.16
CA VAL A 121 -13.19 3.77 13.71
C VAL A 121 -13.50 3.82 15.20
N THR A 122 -12.75 4.60 15.99
CA THR A 122 -12.98 4.73 17.44
C THR A 122 -14.41 5.18 17.77
N ASN A 123 -14.97 6.09 16.96
CA ASN A 123 -16.29 6.67 17.24
C ASN A 123 -17.46 5.86 16.66
N ASN A 124 -17.22 5.01 15.65
CA ASN A 124 -18.30 4.39 14.86
C ASN A 124 -18.25 2.85 14.87
N GLU A 125 -17.16 2.23 15.33
CA GLU A 125 -16.98 0.77 15.23
C GLU A 125 -18.08 -0.01 15.95
N GLU A 126 -18.45 0.39 17.17
CA GLU A 126 -19.48 -0.29 17.94
C GLU A 126 -20.86 -0.19 17.29
N GLU A 127 -21.22 0.99 16.79
CA GLU A 127 -22.49 1.24 16.11
C GLU A 127 -22.59 0.41 14.82
N VAL A 128 -21.54 0.43 13.99
CA VAL A 128 -21.48 -0.36 12.75
C VAL A 128 -21.53 -1.86 13.06
N ARG A 129 -20.80 -2.30 14.09
CA ARG A 129 -20.81 -3.70 14.54
C ARG A 129 -22.20 -4.13 15.02
N HIS A 130 -22.89 -3.27 15.76
CA HIS A 130 -24.24 -3.53 16.22
C HIS A 130 -25.21 -3.61 15.04
N TRP A 131 -25.18 -2.63 14.13
CA TRP A 131 -26.02 -2.60 12.93
C TRP A 131 -25.83 -3.85 12.05
N LEU A 132 -24.58 -4.27 11.83
CA LEU A 132 -24.26 -5.49 11.06
C LEU A 132 -24.86 -6.74 11.71
N LYS A 133 -24.71 -6.89 13.03
CA LYS A 133 -25.28 -8.04 13.76
C LYS A 133 -26.81 -8.07 13.66
N THR A 134 -27.46 -6.93 13.87
CA THR A 134 -28.92 -6.83 13.82
C THR A 134 -29.47 -7.16 12.43
N ARG A 135 -28.84 -6.68 11.36
CA ARG A 135 -29.28 -6.92 9.97
C ARG A 135 -29.01 -8.36 9.49
N VAL A 136 -27.87 -8.96 9.87
CA VAL A 136 -27.55 -10.35 9.52
C VAL A 136 -28.49 -11.32 10.23
N LEU A 137 -28.85 -11.05 11.49
CA LEU A 137 -29.83 -11.85 12.24
C LEU A 137 -31.25 -11.70 11.68
N GLN A 138 -31.70 -10.48 11.33
CA GLN A 138 -33.02 -10.27 10.73
C GLN A 138 -33.21 -10.95 9.37
N ARG A 139 -32.13 -11.16 8.60
CA ARG A 139 -32.21 -11.85 7.30
C ARG A 139 -32.22 -13.38 7.44
N SER A 140 -31.74 -13.92 8.56
CA SER A 140 -31.82 -15.34 8.93
C SER A 140 -33.25 -15.75 9.28
N ASP A 141 -33.98 -14.90 10.01
CA ASP A 141 -35.33 -15.20 10.48
C ASP A 141 -36.42 -15.00 9.39
N ALA A 142 -36.09 -14.34 8.29
CA ALA A 142 -36.98 -14.14 7.14
C ALA A 142 -36.85 -15.23 6.05
N ALA A 143 -36.03 -16.26 6.29
CA ALA A 143 -35.77 -17.36 5.35
C ALA A 143 -36.44 -18.69 5.75
N HIS A 144 -37.51 -18.66 6.57
CA HIS A 144 -38.32 -19.82 6.94
C HIS A 144 -39.78 -19.62 6.52
#